data_AF-A0A7Z6YA88-F1
#
_entry.id   AF-A0A7Z6YA88-F1
#
_cell.length_a   1.000
_cell.length_b   1.000
_cell.length_c   1.000
_cell.angle_alpha   90.00
_cell.angle_beta   90.00
_cell.angle_gamma   90.00
#
_symmetry.space_group_name_H-M   'P 1'
#
loop_
_entity.id
_entity.type
_entity.pdbx_description
1 polymer ?
#
loop_
_entity_poly.entity_id
_entity_poly.type
_entity_poly.pdbx_seq_one_letter_code
_entity_poly.pdbx_strand_id
1 'polypeptide(L)'
;HPFGSFGFDWLVPDSFFSYSVFRVDKLSLGLVFLACIFLSAKPFKKYRIIGVLLLLGALDFNGFKTSDLKKVGNIELVSTKTPQDLKFDSNYLNNIENNILKEIKLAQSKQKTLIVFPETAYPIALENSPFKAKLEDLSDDIAILIGTLRTQGYNLYNSSFLFSKEGVQIADKVILAPFGETMPLPKFLQKPLEKLFFGESAYLYRNASDFSDFTLNDFT
;
A
#
# COMPACT_ATOMS: atom_id res chain seq x y z
N HIS A 1 8.35 -20.41 8.50
CA HIS A 1 7.77 -19.29 9.27
C HIS A 1 8.81 -18.82 10.27
N PRO A 2 9.10 -17.52 10.34
CA PRO A 2 8.32 -16.79 11.34
C PRO A 2 7.86 -15.42 10.87
N PHE A 3 6.53 -15.26 10.92
CA PHE A 3 5.90 -14.01 11.32
C PHE A 3 6.32 -13.70 12.77
N GLY A 4 7.52 -13.18 12.97
CA GLY A 4 8.11 -12.95 14.30
C GLY A 4 8.40 -11.47 14.50
N SER A 5 7.44 -10.78 15.13
CA SER A 5 7.50 -9.71 16.15
C SER A 5 8.67 -8.72 16.30
N PHE A 6 9.73 -8.73 15.48
CA PHE A 6 10.95 -7.93 15.71
C PHE A 6 11.12 -6.75 14.74
N GLY A 7 10.30 -6.65 13.70
CA GLY A 7 10.31 -5.51 12.77
C GLY A 7 8.96 -4.82 12.59
N PHE A 8 7.90 -5.32 13.23
CA PHE A 8 6.56 -4.75 13.19
C PHE A 8 6.20 -4.32 14.60
N ASP A 9 5.91 -3.03 14.81
CA ASP A 9 5.39 -2.53 16.07
C ASP A 9 3.95 -3.02 16.26
N TRP A 10 3.80 -4.28 16.65
CA TRP A 10 2.50 -4.92 16.93
C TRP A 10 1.75 -4.25 18.08
N LEU A 11 2.47 -3.52 18.93
CA LEU A 11 1.94 -2.77 20.04
C LEU A 11 2.51 -1.35 20.00
N VAL A 12 1.77 -0.46 19.35
CA VAL A 12 1.95 0.99 19.45
C VAL A 12 0.84 1.50 20.38
N PRO A 13 1.04 1.56 21.72
CA PRO A 13 -0.07 1.84 22.63
C PRO A 13 -0.65 3.25 22.44
N ASP A 14 0.15 4.18 21.95
CA ASP A 14 -0.29 5.52 21.57
C ASP A 14 -1.27 5.51 20.39
N SER A 15 -1.26 4.47 19.53
CA SER A 15 -2.22 4.33 18.42
C SER A 15 -3.67 4.17 18.90
N PHE A 16 -3.91 3.71 20.14
CA PHE A 16 -5.25 3.66 20.73
C PHE A 16 -5.89 5.06 20.84
N PHE A 17 -5.08 6.13 20.82
CA PHE A 17 -5.59 7.50 20.86
C PHE A 17 -5.96 8.07 19.48
N SER A 18 -5.68 7.36 18.39
CA SER A 18 -5.99 7.82 17.01
C SER A 18 -7.48 8.12 16.78
N TYR A 19 -8.35 7.48 17.55
CA TYR A 19 -9.80 7.70 17.54
C TYR A 19 -10.32 8.44 18.79
N SER A 20 -9.43 9.05 19.57
CA SER A 20 -9.74 9.72 20.83
C SER A 20 -9.52 11.24 20.76
N VAL A 21 -9.81 11.94 21.86
CA VAL A 21 -9.55 13.39 22.02
C VAL A 21 -8.12 13.66 22.53
N PHE A 22 -7.33 12.61 22.80
CA PHE A 22 -5.95 12.73 23.26
C PHE A 22 -4.98 12.69 22.09
N ARG A 23 -3.82 13.34 22.24
CA ARG A 23 -2.77 13.31 21.22
C ARG A 23 -2.16 11.92 21.07
N VAL A 24 -1.85 11.55 19.83
CA VAL A 24 -1.18 10.29 19.47
C VAL A 24 0.33 10.45 19.63
N ASP A 25 0.80 10.50 20.88
CA ASP A 25 2.22 10.59 21.21
C ASP A 25 2.56 9.95 22.58
N LYS A 26 3.84 9.62 22.77
CA LYS A 26 4.33 8.93 23.97
C LYS A 26 4.17 9.74 25.26
N LEU A 27 4.22 11.08 25.20
CA LEU A 27 4.02 11.94 26.37
C LEU A 27 2.56 11.94 26.80
N SER A 28 1.64 12.09 25.85
CA SER A 28 0.20 12.07 26.13
C SER A 28 -0.26 10.70 26.65
N LEU A 29 0.32 9.61 26.16
CA LEU A 29 0.17 8.27 26.74
C LEU A 29 0.62 8.22 28.21
N GLY A 30 1.81 8.74 28.51
CA GLY A 30 2.32 8.83 29.88
C GLY A 30 1.40 9.66 30.79
N LEU A 31 0.89 10.79 30.31
CA LEU A 31 -0.04 11.65 31.04
C LEU A 31 -1.37 10.95 31.36
N VAL A 32 -1.93 10.21 30.40
CA VAL A 32 -3.17 9.44 30.59
C VAL A 32 -2.96 8.32 31.62
N PHE A 33 -1.86 7.57 31.53
CA PHE A 33 -1.55 6.54 32.53
C PHE A 33 -1.37 7.12 33.94
N LEU A 34 -0.62 8.22 34.06
CA LEU A 34 -0.45 8.92 35.33
C LEU A 34 -1.78 9.44 35.86
N ALA A 35 -2.62 10.00 34.99
CA ALA A 35 -3.96 10.43 35.37
C ALA A 35 -4.79 9.29 35.95
N CYS A 36 -4.80 8.11 35.32
CA CYS A 36 -5.50 6.92 35.82
C CYS A 36 -5.01 6.51 37.22
N ILE A 37 -3.70 6.57 37.47
CA ILE A 37 -3.12 6.28 38.80
C ILE A 37 -3.60 7.30 39.83
N PHE A 38 -3.50 8.60 39.54
CA PHE A 38 -3.89 9.68 40.46
C PHE A 38 -5.40 9.74 40.71
N LEU A 39 -6.23 9.35 39.74
CA LEU A 39 -7.69 9.22 39.89
C LEU A 39 -8.08 8.04 40.79
N SER A 40 -7.26 6.98 40.79
CA SER A 40 -7.48 5.75 41.56
C SER A 40 -6.87 5.77 42.97
N ALA A 41 -6.00 6.74 43.27
CA ALA A 41 -5.31 6.86 44.56
C ALA A 41 -6.21 7.37 45.70
N LYS A 42 -6.06 6.81 46.91
CA LYS A 42 -6.65 7.33 48.16
C LYS A 42 -5.61 8.15 48.93
N PRO A 43 -5.96 9.26 49.61
CA PRO A 43 -7.28 9.90 49.72
C PRO A 43 -7.76 10.67 48.47
N PHE A 44 -9.00 10.41 48.06
CA PHE A 44 -9.56 10.76 46.75
C PHE A 44 -9.60 12.25 46.37
N LYS A 45 -9.73 13.19 47.32
CA LYS A 45 -10.05 14.59 46.96
C LYS A 45 -8.88 15.37 46.35
N LYS A 46 -7.65 15.19 46.85
CA LYS A 46 -6.48 15.99 46.40
C LYS A 46 -5.87 15.43 45.11
N TYR A 47 -5.75 14.11 45.00
CA TYR A 47 -5.12 13.46 43.84
C TYR A 47 -5.98 13.47 42.58
N ARG A 48 -7.32 13.52 42.72
CA ARG A 48 -8.21 13.64 41.55
C ARG A 48 -8.02 14.94 40.78
N ILE A 49 -7.72 16.06 41.45
CA ILE A 49 -7.47 17.35 40.79
C ILE A 49 -6.24 17.24 39.89
N ILE A 50 -5.17 16.61 40.40
CA ILE A 50 -3.94 16.35 39.64
C ILE A 50 -4.25 15.45 38.44
N GLY A 51 -5.02 14.38 38.63
CA GLY A 51 -5.44 13.50 37.54
C GLY A 51 -6.21 14.23 36.42
N VAL A 52 -7.13 15.12 36.77
CA VAL A 52 -7.87 15.92 35.78
C VAL A 52 -6.96 16.89 35.02
N LEU A 53 -6.02 17.55 35.72
CA LEU A 53 -5.06 18.45 35.06
C LEU A 53 -4.16 17.70 34.07
N LEU A 54 -3.75 16.48 34.40
CA LEU A 54 -2.97 15.62 33.50
C LEU A 54 -3.78 15.23 32.24
N LEU A 55 -5.08 14.92 32.39
CA LEU A 55 -5.95 14.66 31.24
C LEU A 55 -6.12 15.89 30.35
N LEU A 56 -6.33 17.08 30.93
CA LEU A 56 -6.40 18.33 30.18
C LEU A 56 -5.11 18.62 29.40
N GLY A 57 -3.96 18.32 30.00
CA GLY A 57 -2.65 18.45 29.35
C GLY A 57 -2.40 17.44 28.23
N ALA A 58 -3.12 16.32 28.20
CA ALA A 58 -3.03 15.27 27.17
C ALA A 58 -4.00 15.50 26.00
N LEU A 59 -4.94 16.45 26.11
CA LEU A 59 -5.90 16.76 25.05
C LEU A 59 -5.18 17.27 23.80
N ASP A 60 -5.70 16.83 22.65
CA ASP A 60 -5.29 17.38 21.37
C ASP A 60 -6.09 18.66 21.08
N PHE A 61 -5.41 19.80 21.21
CA PHE A 61 -5.98 21.10 20.84
C PHE A 61 -5.84 21.39 19.34
N ASN A 62 -5.10 20.55 18.60
CA ASN A 62 -5.17 20.55 17.15
C ASN A 62 -6.39 19.72 16.74
N GLY A 63 -7.58 20.33 16.82
CA GLY A 63 -8.80 19.72 16.32
C GLY A 63 -8.56 19.14 14.93
N PHE A 64 -9.13 17.95 14.65
CA PHE A 64 -8.93 17.20 13.40
C PHE A 64 -8.90 18.16 12.21
N LYS A 65 -7.70 18.53 11.77
CA LYS A 65 -7.51 19.22 10.50
C LYS A 65 -7.74 18.15 9.46
N THR A 66 -9.01 17.90 9.14
CA THR A 66 -9.33 17.47 7.80
C THR A 66 -8.84 18.63 6.94
N SER A 67 -7.63 18.50 6.38
CA SER A 67 -7.28 19.30 5.22
C SER A 67 -8.50 19.24 4.31
N ASP A 68 -8.91 20.40 3.77
CA ASP A 68 -9.95 20.44 2.75
C ASP A 68 -9.47 19.54 1.61
N LEU A 69 -9.83 18.26 1.69
CA LEU A 69 -9.63 17.30 0.64
C LEU A 69 -10.52 17.87 -0.45
N LYS A 70 -9.91 18.61 -1.39
CA LYS A 70 -10.53 18.92 -2.68
C LYS A 70 -11.22 17.64 -3.08
N LYS A 71 -12.55 17.69 -3.31
CA LYS A 71 -13.35 16.54 -3.73
C LYS A 71 -12.51 15.76 -4.73
N VAL A 72 -11.92 14.67 -4.25
CA VAL A 72 -11.01 13.88 -5.06
C VAL A 72 -11.87 13.36 -6.18
N GLY A 73 -11.37 13.46 -7.42
CA GLY A 73 -12.12 13.15 -8.64
C GLY A 73 -12.84 11.80 -8.60
N ASN A 74 -13.69 11.56 -9.60
CA ASN A 74 -14.49 10.35 -9.73
C ASN A 74 -13.60 9.11 -9.98
N ILE A 75 -13.04 8.52 -8.91
CA ILE A 75 -12.20 7.31 -8.95
C ILE A 75 -13.07 6.06 -8.91
N GLU A 76 -12.64 5.00 -9.60
CA GLU A 76 -13.11 3.62 -9.41
C GLU A 76 -11.98 2.77 -8.80
N LEU A 77 -12.26 2.09 -7.69
CA LEU A 77 -11.33 1.14 -7.06
C LEU A 77 -11.77 -0.28 -7.39
N VAL A 78 -10.90 -1.04 -8.05
CA VAL A 78 -11.19 -2.42 -8.44
C VAL A 78 -10.64 -3.37 -7.39
N SER A 79 -11.46 -4.33 -6.95
CA SER A 79 -11.00 -5.45 -6.12
C SER A 79 -11.05 -6.73 -6.92
N THR A 80 -9.88 -7.31 -7.18
CA THR A 80 -9.77 -8.61 -7.85
C THR A 80 -9.56 -9.70 -6.81
N LYS A 81 -10.41 -10.74 -6.83
CA LYS A 81 -10.19 -11.98 -6.08
C LYS A 81 -9.63 -13.02 -7.03
N THR A 82 -8.31 -13.01 -7.19
CA THR A 82 -7.59 -13.95 -8.07
C THR A 82 -7.06 -15.11 -7.21
N PRO A 83 -7.55 -16.35 -7.41
CA PRO A 83 -6.98 -17.53 -6.76
C PRO A 83 -5.48 -17.67 -7.11
N GLN A 84 -4.65 -17.90 -6.09
CA GLN A 84 -3.18 -17.91 -6.22
C GLN A 84 -2.68 -19.06 -7.12
N ASP A 85 -3.43 -20.15 -7.19
CA ASP A 85 -3.17 -21.39 -7.92
C ASP A 85 -3.34 -21.28 -9.44
N LEU A 86 -4.06 -20.26 -9.93
CA LEU A 86 -4.37 -20.10 -11.36
C LEU A 86 -3.49 -19.07 -12.07
N LYS A 87 -2.61 -18.36 -11.35
CA LYS A 87 -1.83 -17.22 -11.87
C LYS A 87 -0.95 -17.53 -13.08
N PHE A 88 -0.64 -18.80 -13.34
CA PHE A 88 0.28 -19.24 -14.40
C PHE A 88 -0.39 -20.02 -15.55
N ASP A 89 -1.72 -20.16 -15.56
CA ASP A 89 -2.45 -20.76 -16.68
C ASP A 89 -2.68 -19.72 -17.80
N SER A 90 -2.30 -20.05 -19.04
CA SER A 90 -2.45 -19.15 -20.19
C SER A 90 -3.91 -18.85 -20.53
N ASN A 91 -4.83 -19.79 -20.29
CA ASN A 91 -6.27 -19.52 -20.43
C ASN A 91 -6.77 -18.56 -19.34
N TYR A 92 -6.11 -18.56 -18.18
CA TYR A 92 -6.43 -17.66 -17.08
C TYR A 92 -5.96 -16.23 -17.35
N LEU A 93 -4.83 -16.03 -18.04
CA LEU A 93 -4.37 -14.70 -18.48
C LEU A 93 -5.42 -13.99 -19.36
N ASN A 94 -6.00 -14.69 -20.34
CA ASN A 94 -7.04 -14.13 -21.19
C ASN A 94 -8.28 -13.70 -20.36
N ASN A 95 -8.65 -14.48 -19.34
CA ASN A 95 -9.74 -14.13 -18.44
C ASN A 95 -9.41 -12.89 -17.59
N ILE A 96 -8.17 -12.77 -17.10
CA ILE A 96 -7.70 -11.58 -16.39
C ILE A 96 -7.80 -10.35 -17.30
N GLU A 97 -7.27 -10.43 -18.52
CA GLU A 97 -7.32 -9.32 -19.49
C GLU A 97 -8.76 -8.90 -19.78
N ASN A 98 -9.64 -9.85 -20.06
CA ASN A 98 -11.05 -9.57 -20.32
C ASN A 98 -11.76 -8.91 -19.12
N ASN A 99 -11.44 -9.34 -17.90
CA ASN A 99 -11.98 -8.73 -16.68
C ASN A 99 -11.46 -7.30 -16.49
N ILE A 100 -10.16 -7.07 -16.67
CA ILE A 100 -9.57 -5.72 -16.61
C ILE A 100 -10.25 -4.79 -17.62
N LEU A 101 -10.38 -5.22 -18.89
CA LEU A 101 -11.03 -4.45 -19.95
C LEU A 101 -12.50 -4.15 -19.63
N LYS A 102 -13.21 -5.11 -19.03
CA LYS A 102 -14.61 -4.93 -18.61
C LYS A 102 -14.74 -3.86 -17.52
N GLU A 103 -13.88 -3.90 -16.51
CA GLU A 103 -13.89 -2.92 -15.42
C GLU A 103 -13.52 -1.52 -15.93
N ILE A 104 -12.54 -1.41 -16.84
CA ILE A 104 -12.19 -0.14 -17.50
C ILE A 104 -13.40 0.44 -18.24
N LYS A 105 -14.06 -0.37 -19.10
CA LYS A 105 -15.25 0.07 -19.84
C LYS A 105 -16.40 0.49 -18.92
N LEU A 106 -16.59 -0.23 -17.82
CA LEU A 106 -17.59 0.12 -16.82
C LEU A 106 -17.26 1.47 -16.18
N ALA A 107 -16.00 1.71 -15.80
CA ALA A 107 -15.55 2.98 -15.25
C ALA A 107 -15.70 4.14 -16.25
N GLN A 108 -15.35 3.94 -17.53
CA GLN A 108 -15.59 4.90 -18.61
C GLN A 108 -17.09 5.24 -18.74
N SER A 109 -17.97 4.23 -18.71
CA SER A 109 -19.43 4.45 -18.80
C SER A 109 -19.99 5.25 -17.62
N LYS A 110 -19.34 5.16 -16.45
CA LYS A 110 -19.64 5.94 -15.24
C LYS A 110 -18.92 7.29 -15.22
N GLN A 111 -18.23 7.68 -16.30
CA GLN A 111 -17.46 8.92 -16.43
C GLN A 111 -16.44 9.09 -15.29
N LYS A 112 -15.73 8.00 -14.99
CA LYS A 112 -14.63 8.00 -14.01
C LYS A 112 -13.37 8.61 -14.63
N THR A 113 -12.62 9.35 -13.84
CA THR A 113 -11.37 9.99 -14.28
C THR A 113 -10.16 9.07 -14.09
N LEU A 114 -10.21 8.19 -13.10
CA LEU A 114 -9.16 7.20 -12.80
C LEU A 114 -9.79 5.87 -12.38
N ILE A 115 -9.24 4.78 -12.87
CA ILE A 115 -9.48 3.42 -12.36
C ILE A 115 -8.19 2.88 -11.73
N VAL A 116 -8.29 2.34 -10.52
CA VAL A 116 -7.15 1.78 -9.77
C VAL A 116 -7.34 0.29 -9.55
N PHE A 117 -6.39 -0.49 -10.05
CA PHE A 117 -6.30 -1.92 -9.86
C PHE A 117 -5.32 -2.29 -8.74
N PRO A 118 -5.44 -3.49 -8.15
CA PRO A 118 -4.50 -3.98 -7.13
C PRO A 118 -3.07 -4.18 -7.64
N GLU A 119 -2.13 -4.34 -6.69
CA GLU A 119 -0.67 -4.47 -6.91
C GLU A 119 -0.26 -5.61 -7.87
N THR A 120 -1.04 -6.68 -7.96
CA THR A 120 -0.74 -7.82 -8.86
C THR A 120 -1.96 -8.17 -9.69
N ALA A 121 -2.60 -7.16 -10.27
CA ALA A 121 -3.76 -7.34 -11.12
C ALA A 121 -3.40 -8.05 -12.44
N TYR A 122 -2.21 -7.80 -12.98
CA TYR A 122 -1.69 -8.50 -14.15
C TYR A 122 -0.43 -9.31 -13.79
N PRO A 123 -0.47 -10.66 -13.80
CA PRO A 123 0.50 -11.50 -13.11
C PRO A 123 1.81 -11.76 -13.89
N ILE A 124 1.94 -11.19 -15.09
CA ILE A 124 3.13 -11.32 -15.95
C ILE A 124 3.68 -9.94 -16.28
N ALA A 125 4.86 -9.90 -16.92
CA ALA A 125 5.49 -8.64 -17.29
C ALA A 125 4.67 -7.89 -18.37
N LEU A 126 4.07 -6.76 -18.00
CA LEU A 126 3.20 -5.98 -18.89
C LEU A 126 3.98 -5.31 -20.02
N GLU A 127 5.23 -4.89 -19.76
CA GLU A 127 6.07 -4.14 -20.69
C GLU A 127 6.25 -4.82 -22.06
N ASN A 128 6.27 -6.16 -22.08
CA ASN A 128 6.45 -6.98 -23.28
C ASN A 128 5.15 -7.62 -23.78
N SER A 129 4.01 -7.32 -23.15
CA SER A 129 2.71 -7.91 -23.51
C SER A 129 1.98 -7.06 -24.54
N PRO A 130 1.31 -7.68 -25.55
CA PRO A 130 0.38 -6.98 -26.44
C PRO A 130 -0.75 -6.26 -25.68
N PHE A 131 -1.02 -6.65 -24.44
CA PHE A 131 -2.02 -6.03 -23.59
C PHE A 131 -1.69 -4.58 -23.24
N LYS A 132 -0.40 -4.21 -23.17
CA LYS A 132 0.04 -2.83 -22.91
C LYS A 132 -0.54 -1.84 -23.90
N ALA A 133 -0.48 -2.16 -25.20
CA ALA A 133 -1.00 -1.30 -26.26
C ALA A 133 -2.52 -1.08 -26.13
N LYS A 134 -3.26 -2.09 -25.65
CA LYS A 134 -4.70 -1.95 -25.38
C LYS A 134 -4.97 -1.00 -24.20
N LEU A 135 -4.12 -1.03 -23.17
CA LEU A 135 -4.25 -0.12 -22.04
C LEU A 135 -3.86 1.31 -22.40
N GLU A 136 -2.85 1.49 -23.25
CA GLU A 136 -2.48 2.80 -23.81
C GLU A 136 -3.63 3.40 -24.63
N ASP A 137 -4.24 2.63 -25.53
CA ASP A 137 -5.40 3.05 -26.34
C ASP A 137 -6.60 3.47 -25.46
N LEU A 138 -6.91 2.69 -24.41
CA LEU A 138 -7.99 3.04 -23.49
C LEU A 138 -7.66 4.23 -22.59
N SER A 139 -6.38 4.55 -22.41
CA SER A 139 -5.95 5.62 -21.51
C SER A 139 -6.21 7.03 -22.03
N ASP A 140 -6.57 7.14 -23.31
CA ASP A 140 -7.06 8.37 -23.92
C ASP A 140 -8.41 8.81 -23.35
N ASP A 141 -9.20 7.91 -22.78
CA ASP A 141 -10.53 8.24 -22.23
C ASP A 141 -10.58 8.20 -20.69
N ILE A 142 -9.66 7.49 -20.05
CA ILE A 142 -9.61 7.30 -18.59
C ILE A 142 -8.18 7.02 -18.13
N ALA A 143 -7.75 7.59 -17.00
CA ALA A 143 -6.47 7.19 -16.42
C ALA A 143 -6.56 5.78 -15.81
N ILE A 144 -5.54 4.95 -15.98
CA ILE A 144 -5.52 3.56 -15.51
C ILE A 144 -4.26 3.35 -14.66
N LEU A 145 -4.45 3.09 -13.37
CA LEU A 145 -3.37 2.67 -12.48
C LEU A 145 -3.46 1.16 -12.25
N ILE A 146 -2.43 0.41 -12.66
CA ILE A 146 -2.40 -1.05 -12.57
C ILE A 146 -1.09 -1.58 -12.00
N GLY A 147 -1.19 -2.50 -11.04
CA GLY A 147 -0.05 -3.22 -10.49
C GLY A 147 0.28 -4.48 -11.29
N THR A 148 1.55 -4.63 -11.65
CA THR A 148 2.06 -5.70 -12.51
C THR A 148 3.56 -5.91 -12.31
N LEU A 149 4.15 -6.82 -13.09
CA LEU A 149 5.59 -7.05 -13.09
C LEU A 149 6.26 -6.24 -14.22
N ARG A 150 7.48 -5.79 -13.98
CA ARG A 150 8.36 -5.20 -14.99
C ARG A 150 9.66 -5.97 -15.07
N THR A 151 10.19 -6.17 -16.28
CA THR A 151 11.43 -6.92 -16.49
C THR A 151 12.47 -6.03 -17.13
N GLN A 152 13.65 -5.92 -16.52
CA GLN A 152 14.79 -5.22 -17.10
C GLN A 152 16.02 -6.14 -17.09
N GLY A 153 16.33 -6.71 -18.26
CA GLY A 153 17.33 -7.79 -18.35
C GLY A 153 16.90 -9.00 -17.52
N TYR A 154 17.73 -9.42 -16.57
CA TYR A 154 17.43 -10.53 -15.64
C TYR A 154 16.76 -10.09 -14.33
N ASN A 155 16.41 -8.81 -14.20
CA ASN A 155 15.77 -8.27 -13.00
C ASN A 155 14.26 -8.21 -13.18
N LEU A 156 13.53 -8.61 -12.14
CA LEU A 156 12.08 -8.49 -12.03
C LEU A 156 11.75 -7.42 -10.99
N TYR A 157 10.83 -6.54 -11.32
CA TYR A 157 10.34 -5.51 -10.42
C TYR A 157 8.84 -5.69 -10.24
N ASN A 158 8.39 -5.52 -9.01
CA ASN A 158 6.97 -5.34 -8.71
C ASN A 158 6.68 -3.86 -8.90
N SER A 159 5.80 -3.54 -9.84
CA SER A 159 5.70 -2.21 -10.42
C SER A 159 4.25 -1.79 -10.56
N SER A 160 3.99 -0.50 -10.40
CA SER A 160 2.72 0.12 -10.77
C SER A 160 2.91 0.90 -12.06
N PHE A 161 1.95 0.79 -12.97
CA PHE A 161 1.92 1.52 -14.23
C PHE A 161 0.71 2.44 -14.20
N LEU A 162 0.93 3.73 -14.42
CA LEU A 162 -0.11 4.72 -14.65
C LEU A 162 -0.15 5.03 -16.15
N PHE A 163 -1.23 4.64 -16.81
CA PHE A 163 -1.54 5.03 -18.18
C PHE A 163 -2.47 6.24 -18.16
N SER A 164 -2.13 7.27 -18.93
CA SER A 164 -2.97 8.44 -19.15
C SER A 164 -2.70 9.04 -20.53
N LYS A 165 -3.45 10.08 -20.91
CA LYS A 165 -3.26 10.86 -22.15
C LYS A 165 -1.84 11.40 -22.31
N GLU A 166 -1.14 11.68 -21.20
CA GLU A 166 0.24 12.18 -21.21
C GLU A 166 1.28 11.07 -21.45
N GLY A 167 0.86 9.80 -21.39
CA GLY A 167 1.70 8.63 -21.60
C GLY A 167 1.70 7.68 -20.41
N VAL A 168 2.77 6.89 -20.30
CA VAL A 168 2.91 5.85 -19.28
C VAL A 168 3.96 6.24 -18.26
N GLN A 169 3.55 6.36 -17.01
CA GLN A 169 4.45 6.51 -15.85
C GLN A 169 4.58 5.15 -15.15
N ILE A 170 5.77 4.85 -14.64
CA ILE A 170 6.08 3.56 -14.00
C ILE A 170 6.75 3.84 -12.65
N ALA A 171 6.29 3.17 -11.60
CA ALA A 171 6.91 3.18 -10.28
C ALA A 171 7.25 1.75 -9.83
N ASP A 172 8.53 1.50 -9.56
CA ASP A 172 9.02 0.22 -9.06
C ASP A 172 9.03 0.22 -7.52
N LYS A 173 8.65 -0.89 -6.90
CA LYS A 173 8.58 -1.04 -5.44
C LYS A 173 9.97 -0.90 -4.78
N VAL A 174 10.07 -0.07 -3.75
CA VAL A 174 11.31 0.19 -3.00
C VAL A 174 11.54 -0.83 -1.88
N ILE A 175 10.48 -1.17 -1.13
CA ILE A 175 10.57 -2.06 0.02
C ILE A 175 9.97 -3.42 -0.36
N LEU A 176 10.82 -4.43 -0.44
CA LEU A 176 10.41 -5.79 -0.78
C LEU A 176 9.91 -6.56 0.44
N ALA A 177 8.90 -7.41 0.23
CA ALA A 177 8.39 -8.28 1.26
C ALA A 177 9.44 -9.36 1.64
N PRO A 178 9.83 -9.46 2.92
CA PRO A 178 10.79 -10.47 3.37
C PRO A 178 10.21 -11.88 3.19
N PHE A 179 11.06 -12.82 2.76
CA PHE A 179 10.76 -14.22 2.44
C PHE A 179 9.77 -14.45 1.29
N GLY A 180 9.08 -13.42 0.81
CA GLY A 180 8.23 -13.46 -0.38
C GLY A 180 8.97 -12.98 -1.63
N GLU A 181 9.50 -11.76 -1.60
CA GLU A 181 10.18 -11.11 -2.73
C GLU A 181 11.70 -11.04 -2.55
N THR A 182 12.18 -11.05 -1.30
CA THR A 182 13.62 -11.04 -1.00
C THR A 182 13.93 -11.97 0.17
N MET A 183 15.13 -12.53 0.19
CA MET A 183 15.59 -13.38 1.29
C MET A 183 16.43 -12.53 2.27
N PRO A 184 15.90 -12.14 3.45
CA PRO A 184 16.57 -11.24 4.38
C PRO A 184 17.62 -11.97 5.22
N LEU A 185 18.53 -12.68 4.56
CA LEU A 185 19.58 -13.48 5.18
C LEU A 185 20.96 -13.02 4.71
N PRO A 186 22.03 -13.31 5.48
CA PRO A 186 23.38 -13.07 5.03
C PRO A 186 23.66 -13.71 3.66
N LYS A 187 24.43 -13.02 2.80
CA LYS A 187 24.66 -13.42 1.39
C LYS A 187 25.05 -14.88 1.18
N PHE A 188 25.75 -15.49 2.15
CA PHE A 188 26.18 -16.90 2.08
C PHE A 188 25.03 -17.90 2.26
N LEU A 189 23.98 -17.56 3.01
CA LEU A 189 22.75 -18.35 3.12
C LEU A 189 21.71 -17.92 2.07
N GLN A 190 21.74 -16.65 1.69
CA GLN A 190 20.79 -16.06 0.74
C GLN A 190 20.81 -16.78 -0.60
N LYS A 191 21.97 -16.90 -1.26
CA LYS A 191 22.10 -17.49 -2.59
C LYS A 191 21.59 -18.93 -2.73
N PRO A 192 21.99 -19.89 -1.86
CA PRO A 192 21.48 -21.25 -1.97
C PRO A 192 19.98 -21.34 -1.68
N LEU A 193 19.46 -20.50 -0.77
CA LEU A 193 18.04 -20.48 -0.45
C LEU A 193 17.21 -19.82 -1.56
N GLU A 194 17.67 -18.71 -2.13
CA GLU A 194 17.03 -18.09 -3.29
C GLU A 194 16.93 -19.06 -4.45
N LYS A 195 18.01 -19.80 -4.74
CA LYS A 195 18.02 -20.84 -5.77
C LYS A 195 17.02 -21.97 -5.46
N LEU A 196 16.89 -22.36 -4.19
CA LEU A 196 15.97 -23.41 -3.75
C LEU A 196 14.49 -22.97 -3.81
N PHE A 197 14.18 -21.74 -3.37
CA PHE A 197 12.82 -21.23 -3.26
C PHE A 197 12.30 -20.59 -4.55
N PHE A 198 13.17 -19.99 -5.35
CA PHE A 198 12.79 -19.26 -6.58
C PHE A 198 13.24 -19.97 -7.87
N GLY A 199 14.08 -21.02 -7.79
CA GLY A 199 14.49 -21.85 -8.93
C GLY A 199 15.80 -21.45 -9.61
N GLU A 200 16.28 -22.29 -10.55
CA GLU A 200 17.58 -22.15 -11.23
C GLU A 200 17.65 -21.10 -12.34
N SER A 201 16.50 -20.70 -12.90
CA SER A 201 16.40 -19.87 -14.11
C SER A 201 15.69 -18.54 -13.90
N ALA A 202 15.34 -18.17 -12.66
CA ALA A 202 14.32 -17.17 -12.42
C ALA A 202 14.90 -15.76 -12.31
N TYR A 203 14.26 -14.83 -13.02
CA TYR A 203 14.47 -13.39 -12.83
C TYR A 203 14.56 -13.05 -11.34
N LEU A 204 15.53 -12.21 -10.99
CA LEU A 204 15.76 -11.84 -9.60
C LEU A 204 14.89 -10.63 -9.26
N TYR A 205 14.04 -10.76 -8.24
CA TYR A 205 13.32 -9.61 -7.71
C TYR A 205 14.32 -8.53 -7.25
N ARG A 206 14.05 -7.30 -7.64
CA ARG A 206 14.84 -6.11 -7.32
C ARG A 206 13.93 -4.99 -6.85
N ASN A 207 14.49 -4.16 -5.99
CA ASN A 207 13.86 -2.92 -5.55
C ASN A 207 14.38 -1.73 -6.34
N ALA A 208 13.56 -0.68 -6.39
CA ALA A 208 14.01 0.66 -6.73
C ALA A 208 14.91 1.24 -5.63
N SER A 209 15.74 2.22 -6.00
CA SER A 209 16.56 2.97 -5.04
C SER A 209 15.73 3.98 -4.24
N ASP A 210 14.78 4.63 -4.90
CA ASP A 210 14.05 5.78 -4.37
C ASP A 210 12.56 5.66 -4.64
N PHE A 211 11.75 6.29 -3.78
CA PHE A 211 10.31 6.37 -3.98
C PHE A 211 9.97 7.22 -5.21
N SER A 212 8.92 6.82 -5.91
CA SER A 212 8.42 7.49 -7.10
C SER A 212 6.98 7.94 -6.89
N ASP A 213 6.66 9.13 -7.37
CA ASP A 213 5.32 9.71 -7.32
C ASP A 213 4.68 9.65 -8.71
N PHE A 214 3.37 9.44 -8.73
CA PHE A 214 2.57 9.56 -9.95
C PHE A 214 1.96 10.96 -10.04
N THR A 215 1.98 11.52 -11.25
CA THR A 215 1.34 12.80 -11.55
C THR A 215 0.21 12.59 -12.55
N LEU A 216 -0.96 13.16 -12.26
CA LEU A 216 -2.10 13.14 -13.19
C LEU A 216 -2.75 14.53 -13.16
N ASN A 217 -2.71 15.22 -14.30
CA ASN A 217 -3.09 16.64 -14.36
C ASN A 217 -4.61 16.86 -14.31
N ASP A 218 -5.40 15.90 -14.81
CA ASP A 218 -6.85 15.98 -14.93
C ASP A 218 -7.61 15.49 -13.67
N PHE A 219 -7.04 15.66 -12.47
CA PHE A 219 -7.63 15.18 -11.19
C PHE A 219 -8.72 16.10 -10.59
N THR A 220 -9.32 16.96 -11.40
CA THR A 220 -10.37 17.92 -10.97
C THR A 220 -11.77 17.50 -11.36
#